data_AF-A0A7V0Y3L0-F1
#
_entry.id   AF-A0A7V0Y3L0-F1
#
_cell.length_a   1.000
_cell.length_b   1.000
_cell.length_c   1.000
_cell.angle_alpha   90.00
_cell.angle_beta   90.00
_cell.angle_gamma   90.00
#
_symmetry.space_group_name_H-M   'P 1'
#
loop_
_entity.id
_entity.type
_entity.pdbx_description
1 polymer ?
#
loop_
_entity_poly.entity_id
_entity_poly.type
_entity_poly.pdbx_seq_one_letter_code
_entity_poly.pdbx_strand_id
1 'polypeptide(L)'
;MRVLCVMTFDMLHMLRRSKPLPAAKRRMMAALLDFGACMNAMFDNKDYCRKDLRLTRRILAEAGLNSFVEEFLRRLWELERRRPLPLDDDWQFHKIRSYREAVIRLSLGMIAATARDAQSIDEGIRATYCDDDLKILFRIAMQCQIVDDVLDYSKDMSAGLPSFLTASESLAEAIKLTNQAAFGYADHRDLPRSDDVFPLRMALFIASACAKVTTQVSRWRFRDAANVYQRRSAPL
;
A
#
# COMPACT_ATOMS: atom_id res chain seq x y z
N MET A 1 -0.80 -2.15 -8.31
CA MET A 1 0.39 -1.51 -7.70
C MET A 1 1.70 -1.77 -8.42
N ARG A 2 2.10 -3.02 -8.71
CA ARG A 2 3.40 -3.36 -9.35
C ARG A 2 3.78 -2.49 -10.56
N VAL A 3 2.93 -2.47 -11.59
CA VAL A 3 3.18 -1.73 -12.84
C VAL A 3 3.35 -0.24 -12.56
N LEU A 4 2.48 0.33 -11.72
CA LEU A 4 2.51 1.74 -11.35
C LEU A 4 3.81 2.10 -10.61
N CYS A 5 4.30 1.26 -9.70
CA CYS A 5 5.58 1.48 -9.03
C CYS A 5 6.75 1.44 -10.03
N VAL A 6 6.84 0.41 -10.88
CA VAL A 6 7.93 0.31 -11.87
C VAL A 6 7.93 1.51 -12.84
N MET A 7 6.76 1.86 -13.39
CA MET A 7 6.61 3.03 -14.27
C MET A 7 6.98 4.33 -13.58
N THR A 8 6.58 4.51 -12.31
CA THR A 8 6.92 5.70 -11.53
C THR A 8 8.43 5.82 -11.40
N PHE A 9 9.11 4.77 -10.94
CA PHE A 9 10.56 4.84 -10.76
C PHE A 9 11.32 4.99 -12.09
N ASP A 10 10.82 4.42 -13.19
CA ASP A 10 11.38 4.60 -14.53
C ASP A 10 11.26 6.05 -15.00
N MET A 11 10.07 6.63 -14.84
CA MET A 11 9.82 8.05 -15.13
C MET A 11 10.68 8.96 -14.26
N LEU A 12 10.80 8.69 -12.96
CA LEU A 12 11.66 9.47 -12.06
C LEU A 12 13.13 9.38 -12.44
N HIS A 13 13.59 8.21 -12.86
CA HIS A 13 14.95 8.06 -13.36
C HIS A 13 15.17 8.85 -14.64
N MET A 14 14.20 8.81 -15.56
CA MET A 14 14.21 9.56 -16.80
C MET A 14 14.23 11.07 -16.55
N LEU A 15 13.42 11.59 -15.64
CA LEU A 15 13.43 13.01 -15.28
C LEU A 15 14.77 13.46 -14.69
N ARG A 16 15.38 12.61 -13.84
CA ARG A 16 16.63 12.95 -13.13
C ARG A 16 17.90 12.73 -13.95
N ARG A 17 17.88 11.82 -14.93
CA ARG A 17 19.07 11.35 -15.66
C ARG A 17 18.95 11.45 -17.17
N SER A 18 17.80 11.93 -17.68
CA SER A 18 17.45 12.00 -19.10
C SER A 18 17.59 10.65 -19.83
N LYS A 19 17.45 9.54 -19.10
CA LYS A 19 17.60 8.16 -19.59
C LYS A 19 16.64 7.23 -18.86
N PRO A 20 16.06 6.22 -19.53
CA PRO A 20 15.22 5.22 -18.87
C PRO A 20 16.05 4.36 -17.91
N LEU A 21 15.40 3.73 -16.93
CA LEU A 21 16.06 2.75 -16.06
C LEU A 21 16.62 1.61 -16.91
N PRO A 22 17.86 1.16 -16.62
CA PRO A 22 18.42 -0.02 -17.25
C PRO A 22 17.46 -1.21 -17.11
N ALA A 23 17.34 -2.03 -18.17
CA ALA A 23 16.42 -3.17 -18.19
C ALA A 23 16.66 -4.14 -17.02
N ALA A 24 17.92 -4.36 -16.65
CA ALA A 24 18.29 -5.13 -15.46
C ALA A 24 17.68 -4.53 -14.18
N LYS A 25 17.72 -3.21 -14.03
CA LYS A 25 17.17 -2.50 -12.86
C LYS A 25 15.65 -2.60 -12.78
N ARG A 26 14.97 -2.45 -13.92
CA ARG A 26 13.52 -2.69 -14.01
C ARG A 26 13.14 -4.12 -13.64
N ARG A 27 13.92 -5.11 -14.10
CA ARG A 27 13.72 -6.53 -13.76
C ARG A 27 13.90 -6.79 -12.26
N MET A 28 14.95 -6.23 -11.64
CA MET A 28 15.19 -6.33 -10.20
C MET A 28 14.03 -5.73 -9.40
N MET A 29 13.60 -4.52 -9.75
CA MET A 29 12.48 -3.85 -9.08
C MET A 29 11.16 -4.59 -9.23
N ALA A 30 10.89 -5.15 -10.40
CA ALA A 30 9.72 -5.98 -10.61
C ALA A 30 9.77 -7.25 -9.73
N ALA A 31 10.94 -7.88 -9.62
CA ALA A 31 11.13 -9.03 -8.74
C ALA A 31 10.96 -8.67 -7.26
N LEU A 32 11.41 -7.48 -6.81
CA LEU A 32 11.16 -6.98 -5.45
C LEU A 32 9.67 -6.77 -5.15
N LEU A 33 8.93 -6.22 -6.10
CA LEU A 33 7.48 -6.03 -5.97
C LEU A 33 6.72 -7.36 -5.90
N ASP A 34 7.08 -8.31 -6.77
CA ASP A 34 6.48 -9.66 -6.74
C ASP A 34 6.85 -10.42 -5.47
N PHE A 35 8.09 -10.28 -5.02
CA PHE A 35 8.55 -10.84 -3.75
C PHE A 35 7.75 -10.28 -2.57
N GLY A 36 7.61 -8.95 -2.49
CA GLY A 36 6.80 -8.29 -1.47
C GLY A 36 5.33 -8.75 -1.50
N ALA A 37 4.74 -8.90 -2.68
CA ALA A 37 3.38 -9.42 -2.83
C ALA A 37 3.25 -10.87 -2.33
N CYS A 38 4.23 -11.74 -2.63
CA CYS A 38 4.25 -13.11 -2.11
C CYS A 38 4.37 -13.13 -0.59
N MET A 39 5.19 -12.24 0.00
CA MET A 39 5.33 -12.15 1.45
C MET A 39 4.05 -11.65 2.12
N ASN A 40 3.40 -10.64 1.57
CA ASN A 40 2.11 -10.17 2.08
C ASN A 40 1.06 -11.29 2.04
N ALA A 41 0.94 -12.02 0.93
CA ALA A 41 0.02 -13.14 0.82
C ALA A 41 0.33 -14.25 1.85
N MET A 42 1.60 -14.56 2.05
CA MET A 42 2.03 -15.53 3.05
C MET A 42 1.66 -15.09 4.49
N PHE A 43 1.86 -13.83 4.87
CA PHE A 43 1.48 -13.32 6.20
C PHE A 43 -0.04 -13.19 6.38
N ASP A 44 -0.79 -13.01 5.30
CA ASP A 44 -2.25 -12.97 5.33
C ASP A 44 -2.89 -14.36 5.26
N ASN A 45 -2.09 -15.45 5.24
CA ASN A 45 -2.54 -16.82 4.97
C ASN A 45 -3.38 -16.93 3.68
N LYS A 46 -3.08 -16.09 2.69
CA LYS A 46 -3.68 -16.11 1.35
C LYS A 46 -2.86 -17.00 0.42
N ASP A 47 -3.51 -17.51 -0.63
CA ASP A 47 -2.82 -18.28 -1.65
C ASP A 47 -1.70 -17.46 -2.32
N TYR A 48 -0.52 -18.05 -2.40
CA TYR A 48 0.62 -17.46 -3.10
C TYR A 48 1.32 -18.50 -3.98
N CYS A 49 1.89 -18.04 -5.10
CA CYS A 49 2.59 -18.91 -6.01
C CYS A 49 4.01 -19.21 -5.49
N ARG A 50 4.24 -20.43 -5.00
CA ARG A 50 5.58 -20.89 -4.58
C ARG A 50 6.61 -20.82 -5.71
N LYS A 51 6.19 -21.02 -6.96
CA LYS A 51 7.08 -20.91 -8.13
C LYS A 51 7.54 -19.46 -8.32
N ASP A 52 6.63 -18.50 -8.21
CA ASP A 52 6.94 -17.08 -8.34
C ASP A 52 7.83 -16.60 -7.20
N LEU A 53 7.59 -17.06 -5.97
CA LEU A 53 8.46 -16.76 -4.83
C LEU A 53 9.90 -17.30 -5.05
N ARG A 54 10.05 -18.53 -5.56
CA ARG A 54 11.37 -19.09 -5.86
C ARG A 54 12.06 -18.34 -7.00
N LEU A 55 11.31 -17.99 -8.03
CA LEU A 55 11.83 -17.24 -9.18
C LEU A 55 12.31 -15.85 -8.77
N THR A 56 11.50 -15.11 -8.02
CA THR A 56 11.86 -13.77 -7.53
C THR A 56 13.08 -13.82 -6.62
N ARG A 57 13.16 -14.76 -5.67
CA ARG A 57 14.36 -14.93 -4.83
C ARG A 57 15.61 -15.22 -5.65
N ARG A 58 15.51 -16.06 -6.69
CA ARG A 58 16.65 -16.34 -7.59
C ARG A 58 17.11 -15.07 -8.31
N ILE A 59 16.19 -14.31 -8.90
CA ILE A 59 16.51 -13.05 -9.60
C ILE A 59 17.20 -12.06 -8.65
N LEU A 60 16.71 -11.94 -7.42
CA LEU A 60 17.29 -11.04 -6.42
C LEU A 60 18.66 -11.52 -5.92
N ALA A 61 18.87 -12.83 -5.80
CA ALA A 61 20.16 -13.40 -5.45
C ALA A 61 21.20 -13.20 -6.54
N GLU A 62 20.84 -13.44 -7.81
CA GLU A 62 21.69 -13.18 -8.99
C GLU A 62 22.09 -11.71 -9.10
N ALA A 63 21.22 -10.81 -8.61
CA ALA A 63 21.49 -9.37 -8.51
C ALA A 63 22.32 -8.95 -7.29
N GLY A 64 22.72 -9.87 -6.42
CA GLY A 64 23.48 -9.57 -5.20
C GLY A 64 22.66 -8.89 -4.09
N LEU A 65 21.32 -8.96 -4.15
CA LEU A 65 20.42 -8.29 -3.20
C LEU A 65 20.04 -9.16 -1.99
N ASN A 66 20.78 -10.23 -1.71
CA ASN A 66 20.45 -11.17 -0.62
C ASN A 66 20.37 -10.46 0.74
N SER A 67 21.33 -9.60 1.06
CA SER A 67 21.33 -8.85 2.32
C SER A 67 20.12 -7.90 2.44
N PHE A 68 19.74 -7.22 1.35
CA PHE A 68 18.55 -6.38 1.30
C PHE A 68 17.27 -7.19 1.51
N VAL A 69 17.17 -8.37 0.89
CA VAL A 69 16.02 -9.27 1.06
C VAL A 69 15.91 -9.76 2.50
N GLU A 70 17.03 -10.16 3.12
CA GLU A 70 17.07 -10.60 4.52
C GLU A 70 16.68 -9.47 5.48
N GLU A 71 17.21 -8.26 5.25
CA GLU A 71 16.86 -7.09 6.04
C GLU A 71 15.36 -6.75 5.91
N PHE A 72 14.83 -6.77 4.69
CA PHE A 72 13.41 -6.54 4.44
C PHE A 72 12.55 -7.57 5.16
N LEU A 73 12.88 -8.85 5.06
CA LEU A 73 12.14 -9.94 5.73
C LEU A 73 12.16 -9.78 7.25
N ARG A 74 13.32 -9.46 7.84
CA ARG A 74 13.45 -9.23 9.28
C ARG A 74 12.53 -8.09 9.73
N ARG A 75 12.58 -6.94 9.04
CA ARG A 75 11.76 -5.77 9.37
C ARG A 75 10.28 -6.01 9.15
N LEU A 76 9.92 -6.72 8.07
CA LEU A 76 8.53 -7.09 7.81
C LEU A 76 8.02 -7.99 8.92
N TRP A 77 8.79 -9.01 9.32
CA TRP A 77 8.43 -9.89 10.43
C TRP A 77 8.24 -9.13 11.75
N GLU A 78 9.06 -8.12 12.03
CA GLU A 78 8.89 -7.24 13.20
C GLU A 78 7.63 -6.37 13.15
N LEU A 79 7.19 -5.94 11.96
CA LEU A 79 5.90 -5.26 11.77
C LEU A 79 4.75 -6.24 11.96
N GLU A 80 4.86 -7.43 11.38
CA GLU A 80 3.84 -8.47 11.42
C GLU A 80 3.61 -9.01 12.83
N ARG A 81 4.65 -9.11 13.65
CA ARG A 81 4.53 -9.43 15.08
C ARG A 81 3.75 -8.41 15.90
N ARG A 82 3.69 -7.17 15.41
CA ARG A 82 2.96 -6.05 16.03
C ARG A 82 1.71 -5.71 15.22
N ARG A 83 1.29 -6.61 14.33
CA ARG A 83 0.08 -6.45 13.52
C ARG A 83 -1.11 -6.20 14.47
N PRO A 84 -1.83 -5.09 14.30
CA PRO A 84 -2.98 -4.80 15.15
C PRO A 84 -4.13 -5.77 14.83
N LEU A 85 -4.85 -6.23 15.85
CA LEU A 85 -6.03 -7.09 15.68
C LEU A 85 -7.25 -6.23 15.30
N PRO A 86 -8.18 -6.70 14.45
CA PRO A 86 -9.43 -5.99 14.20
C PRO A 86 -10.21 -5.68 15.48
N LEU A 87 -10.96 -4.57 15.48
CA LEU A 87 -11.99 -4.28 16.49
C LEU A 87 -11.52 -4.28 17.96
N ASP A 88 -10.40 -3.62 18.27
CA ASP A 88 -9.78 -3.66 19.61
C ASP A 88 -10.21 -2.47 20.52
N ASP A 89 -9.98 -1.22 20.09
CA ASP A 89 -10.26 -0.01 20.87
C ASP A 89 -10.50 1.26 20.02
N ASP A 90 -10.82 2.39 20.65
CA ASP A 90 -11.06 3.69 19.99
C ASP A 90 -9.82 4.20 19.22
N TRP A 91 -8.62 3.70 19.53
CA TRP A 91 -7.36 4.05 18.86
C TRP A 91 -7.03 3.11 17.70
N GLN A 92 -7.87 2.10 17.46
CA GLN A 92 -7.59 1.02 16.53
C GLN A 92 -7.39 1.51 15.10
N PHE A 93 -8.15 2.51 14.67
CA PHE A 93 -7.97 3.14 13.37
C PHE A 93 -6.57 3.74 13.20
N HIS A 94 -6.05 4.42 14.23
CA HIS A 94 -4.70 4.99 14.20
C HIS A 94 -3.63 3.90 14.20
N LYS A 95 -3.82 2.81 14.95
CA LYS A 95 -2.91 1.66 14.94
C LYS A 95 -2.85 0.99 13.57
N ILE A 96 -4.00 0.66 12.98
CA ILE A 96 -4.09 0.06 11.63
C ILE A 96 -3.48 0.98 10.59
N ARG A 97 -3.82 2.26 10.63
CA ARG A 97 -3.24 3.25 9.72
C ARG A 97 -1.72 3.27 9.82
N SER A 98 -1.17 3.39 11.03
CA SER A 98 0.28 3.44 11.27
C SER A 98 0.98 2.16 10.79
N TYR A 99 0.36 1.01 11.05
CA TYR A 99 0.83 -0.28 10.56
C TYR A 99 0.87 -0.33 9.02
N ARG A 100 -0.23 0.03 8.34
CA ARG A 100 -0.31 0.06 6.87
C ARG A 100 0.71 1.03 6.27
N GLU A 101 0.84 2.22 6.85
CA GLU A 101 1.85 3.20 6.44
C GLU A 101 3.27 2.62 6.58
N ALA A 102 3.58 1.94 7.68
CA ALA A 102 4.89 1.33 7.90
C ALA A 102 5.20 0.22 6.89
N VAL A 103 4.25 -0.67 6.60
CA VAL A 103 4.40 -1.75 5.61
C VAL A 103 4.64 -1.18 4.21
N ILE A 104 3.87 -0.16 3.82
CA ILE A 104 4.03 0.51 2.52
C ILE A 104 5.37 1.23 2.43
N ARG A 105 5.80 1.92 3.49
CA ARG A 105 7.10 2.60 3.52
C ARG A 105 8.27 1.63 3.49
N LEU A 106 8.18 0.48 4.17
CA LEU A 106 9.19 -0.56 4.08
C LEU A 106 9.31 -1.09 2.64
N SER A 107 8.18 -1.37 2.01
CA SER A 107 8.12 -1.88 0.63
C SER A 107 8.65 -0.85 -0.39
N LEU A 108 8.16 0.39 -0.33
CA LEU A 108 8.63 1.47 -1.19
C LEU A 108 10.09 1.84 -0.90
N GLY A 109 10.50 1.80 0.37
CA GLY A 109 11.85 2.09 0.81
C GLY A 109 12.86 1.10 0.23
N MET A 110 12.56 -0.20 0.28
CA MET A 110 13.40 -1.22 -0.37
C MET A 110 13.54 -0.96 -1.86
N ILE A 111 12.44 -0.67 -2.57
CA ILE A 111 12.47 -0.40 -4.01
C ILE A 111 13.25 0.88 -4.32
N ALA A 112 13.04 1.94 -3.52
CA ALA A 112 13.73 3.20 -3.69
C ALA A 112 15.24 3.07 -3.45
N ALA A 113 15.63 2.30 -2.42
CA ALA A 113 17.02 2.01 -2.13
C ALA A 113 17.68 1.28 -3.30
N THR A 114 17.05 0.24 -3.83
CA THR A 114 17.55 -0.48 -5.02
C THR A 114 17.59 0.42 -6.25
N ALA A 115 16.56 1.22 -6.51
CA ALA A 115 16.51 2.12 -7.67
C ALA A 115 17.63 3.18 -7.64
N ARG A 116 18.08 3.58 -6.44
CA ARG A 116 19.09 4.62 -6.21
C ARG A 116 20.50 4.09 -5.89
N ASP A 117 20.68 2.77 -5.87
CA ASP A 117 21.94 2.14 -5.42
C ASP A 117 22.34 2.59 -4.01
N ALA A 118 21.34 2.77 -3.13
CA ALA A 118 21.55 3.14 -1.74
C ALA A 118 22.21 1.99 -0.95
N GLN A 119 22.89 2.34 0.14
CA GLN A 119 23.60 1.34 0.96
C GLN A 119 22.68 0.58 1.92
N SER A 120 21.49 1.13 2.20
CA SER A 120 20.56 0.58 3.18
C SER A 120 19.09 0.79 2.82
N ILE A 121 18.21 -0.07 3.35
CA ILE A 121 16.75 0.14 3.27
C ILE A 121 16.34 1.40 4.05
N ASP A 122 17.05 1.78 5.11
CA ASP A 122 16.76 2.99 5.88
C ASP A 122 16.88 4.27 5.07
N GLU A 123 17.86 4.37 4.17
CA GLU A 123 17.96 5.49 3.23
C GLU A 123 16.73 5.56 2.33
N GLY A 124 16.29 4.41 1.82
CA GLY A 124 15.07 4.31 1.02
C GLY A 124 13.82 4.70 1.79
N ILE A 125 13.66 4.22 3.03
CA ILE A 125 12.54 4.58 3.90
C ILE A 125 12.56 6.08 4.20
N ARG A 126 13.70 6.65 4.59
CA ARG A 126 13.85 8.10 4.81
C ARG A 126 13.48 8.90 3.56
N ALA A 127 13.85 8.40 2.37
CA ALA A 127 13.48 9.05 1.13
C ALA A 127 11.95 9.10 0.93
N THR A 128 11.16 8.15 1.44
CA THR A 128 9.69 8.24 1.42
C THR A 128 9.11 9.37 2.27
N TYR A 129 9.91 9.96 3.16
CA TYR A 129 9.53 11.13 3.98
C TYR A 129 10.10 12.43 3.44
N CYS A 130 11.30 12.40 2.85
CA CYS A 130 12.01 13.62 2.49
C CYS A 130 11.95 13.94 1.00
N ASP A 131 11.86 12.93 0.14
CA ASP A 131 11.84 13.10 -1.31
C ASP A 131 10.41 13.28 -1.81
N ASP A 132 10.18 14.42 -2.42
CA ASP A 132 8.92 14.91 -2.96
C ASP A 132 8.19 13.92 -3.88
N ASP A 133 8.94 13.22 -4.73
CA ASP A 133 8.37 12.23 -5.64
C ASP A 133 7.89 10.99 -4.89
N LEU A 134 8.70 10.54 -3.92
CA LEU A 134 8.39 9.37 -3.12
C LEU A 134 7.29 9.65 -2.09
N LYS A 135 7.15 10.89 -1.62
CA LYS A 135 5.98 11.32 -0.82
C LYS A 135 4.69 11.16 -1.63
N ILE A 136 4.68 11.58 -2.89
CA ILE A 136 3.51 11.40 -3.76
C ILE A 136 3.26 9.91 -4.03
N LEU A 137 4.29 9.13 -4.35
CA LEU A 137 4.14 7.69 -4.58
C LEU A 137 3.62 6.96 -3.34
N PHE A 138 4.08 7.32 -2.15
CA PHE A 138 3.54 6.83 -0.88
C PHE A 138 2.05 7.15 -0.74
N ARG A 139 1.64 8.39 -1.02
CA ARG A 139 0.22 8.78 -0.98
C ARG A 139 -0.63 8.01 -1.99
N ILE A 140 -0.13 7.80 -3.21
CA ILE A 140 -0.80 6.96 -4.22
C ILE A 140 -0.97 5.53 -3.69
N ALA A 141 0.10 4.95 -3.12
CA ALA A 141 0.04 3.60 -2.55
C ALA A 141 -0.97 3.49 -1.41
N MET A 142 -1.07 4.51 -0.54
CA MET A 142 -2.09 4.56 0.50
C MET A 142 -3.51 4.67 -0.07
N GLN A 143 -3.73 5.44 -1.15
CA GLN A 143 -5.04 5.48 -1.81
C GLN A 143 -5.43 4.13 -2.40
N CYS A 144 -4.48 3.44 -3.06
CA CYS A 144 -4.72 2.09 -3.56
C CYS A 144 -5.01 1.10 -2.43
N GLN A 145 -4.30 1.19 -1.30
CA GLN A 145 -4.58 0.36 -0.13
C GLN A 145 -6.00 0.60 0.41
N ILE A 146 -6.46 1.85 0.45
CA ILE A 146 -7.84 2.16 0.86
C ILE A 146 -8.85 1.55 -0.11
N VAL A 147 -8.60 1.62 -1.42
CA VAL A 147 -9.46 0.98 -2.43
C VAL A 147 -9.50 -0.53 -2.20
N ASP A 148 -8.35 -1.18 -2.04
CA ASP A 148 -8.25 -2.62 -1.82
C ASP A 148 -8.96 -3.03 -0.52
N ASP A 149 -8.70 -2.35 0.60
CA ASP A 149 -9.37 -2.61 1.89
C ASP A 149 -10.91 -2.47 1.80
N VAL A 150 -11.41 -1.54 0.98
CA VAL A 150 -12.86 -1.39 0.77
C VAL A 150 -13.43 -2.52 -0.09
N LEU A 151 -12.71 -2.92 -1.14
CA LEU A 151 -13.15 -3.99 -2.04
C LEU A 151 -13.07 -5.37 -1.37
N ASP A 152 -12.07 -5.60 -0.53
CA ASP A 152 -11.81 -6.87 0.16
C ASP A 152 -12.36 -6.93 1.59
N TYR A 153 -13.11 -5.92 2.04
CA TYR A 153 -13.65 -5.84 3.41
C TYR A 153 -14.22 -7.16 3.95
N SER A 154 -15.11 -7.81 3.19
CA SER A 154 -15.74 -9.06 3.63
C SER A 154 -14.72 -10.18 3.85
N LYS A 155 -13.69 -10.26 3.02
CA LYS A 155 -12.63 -11.27 3.14
C LYS A 155 -11.73 -10.94 4.32
N ASP A 156 -11.29 -9.70 4.43
CA ASP A 156 -10.41 -9.25 5.51
C ASP A 156 -11.09 -9.41 6.86
N MET A 157 -12.37 -9.06 6.98
CA MET A 157 -13.16 -9.28 8.18
C MET A 157 -13.26 -10.77 8.52
N SER A 158 -13.57 -11.64 7.55
CA SER A 158 -13.67 -13.09 7.78
C SER A 158 -12.34 -13.75 8.17
N ALA A 159 -11.22 -13.19 7.70
CA ALA A 159 -9.88 -13.69 7.96
C ALA A 159 -9.23 -13.01 9.19
N GLY A 160 -9.94 -12.10 9.87
CA GLY A 160 -9.40 -11.37 11.01
C GLY A 160 -8.23 -10.45 10.64
N LEU A 161 -8.20 -9.93 9.42
CA LEU A 161 -7.12 -9.09 8.91
C LEU A 161 -7.40 -7.60 9.21
N PRO A 162 -6.37 -6.84 9.63
CA PRO A 162 -6.52 -5.41 9.85
C PRO A 162 -6.64 -4.67 8.52
N SER A 163 -7.69 -3.85 8.39
CA SER A 163 -7.97 -2.99 7.24
C SER A 163 -8.60 -1.70 7.74
N PHE A 164 -8.60 -0.65 6.91
CA PHE A 164 -9.27 0.61 7.25
C PHE A 164 -10.75 0.42 7.62
N LEU A 165 -11.42 -0.60 7.06
CA LEU A 165 -12.82 -0.92 7.36
C LEU A 165 -13.01 -1.91 8.53
N THR A 166 -11.98 -2.65 8.95
CA THR A 166 -12.03 -3.50 10.17
C THR A 166 -11.50 -2.78 11.42
N ALA A 167 -11.29 -1.48 11.31
CA ALA A 167 -10.75 -0.63 12.36
C ALA A 167 -11.76 -0.17 13.41
N SER A 168 -13.04 -0.44 13.22
CA SER A 168 -14.13 -0.03 14.11
C SER A 168 -15.28 -1.03 14.03
N GLU A 169 -15.93 -1.28 15.16
CA GLU A 169 -17.10 -2.18 15.24
C GLU A 169 -18.27 -1.62 14.43
N SER A 170 -18.41 -0.29 14.45
CA SER A 170 -19.35 0.43 13.59
C SER A 170 -18.77 0.59 12.20
N LEU A 171 -19.33 -0.14 11.23
CA LEU A 171 -18.98 0.02 9.82
C LEU A 171 -19.22 1.45 9.31
N ALA A 172 -20.26 2.13 9.83
CA ALA A 172 -20.54 3.52 9.47
C ALA A 172 -19.41 4.47 9.92
N GLU A 173 -18.86 4.23 11.10
CA GLU A 173 -17.70 4.95 11.63
C GLU A 173 -16.42 4.58 10.87
N ALA A 174 -16.17 3.30 10.61
CA ALA A 174 -15.02 2.84 9.83
C ALA A 174 -14.99 3.50 8.45
N ILE A 175 -16.13 3.60 7.76
CA ILE A 175 -16.26 4.31 6.48
C ILE A 175 -15.98 5.81 6.63
N LYS A 176 -16.45 6.45 7.71
CA LYS A 176 -16.20 7.87 7.96
C LYS A 176 -14.69 8.13 8.14
N LEU A 177 -14.04 7.35 8.99
CA LEU A 177 -12.60 7.44 9.26
C LEU A 177 -11.78 7.12 8.00
N THR A 178 -12.17 6.09 7.25
CA THR A 178 -11.54 5.73 5.96
C THR A 178 -11.63 6.87 4.95
N ASN A 179 -12.80 7.51 4.84
CA ASN A 179 -12.95 8.70 4.00
C ASN A 179 -12.02 9.84 4.45
N GLN A 180 -11.91 10.10 5.76
CA GLN A 180 -11.01 11.12 6.30
C GLN A 180 -9.54 10.80 5.98
N ALA A 181 -9.11 9.54 6.10
CA ALA A 181 -7.78 9.12 5.70
C ALA A 181 -7.55 9.30 4.19
N ALA A 182 -8.51 8.91 3.35
CA ALA A 182 -8.44 9.12 1.90
C ALA A 182 -8.29 10.62 1.56
N PHE A 183 -9.04 11.52 2.23
CA PHE A 183 -8.85 12.95 2.04
C PHE A 183 -7.46 13.42 2.51
N GLY A 184 -6.97 12.91 3.62
CA GLY A 184 -5.62 13.22 4.12
C GLY A 184 -4.52 12.85 3.12
N TYR A 185 -4.60 11.68 2.49
CA TYR A 185 -3.62 11.28 1.46
C TYR A 185 -3.81 12.01 0.12
N ALA A 186 -5.01 12.50 -0.17
CA ALA A 186 -5.29 13.29 -1.36
C ALA A 186 -4.85 14.76 -1.24
N ASP A 187 -4.54 15.24 -0.03
CA ASP A 187 -4.25 16.66 0.20
C ASP A 187 -3.08 17.15 -0.66
N HIS A 188 -3.30 18.22 -1.43
CA HIS A 188 -2.32 18.79 -2.33
C HIS A 188 -1.53 19.96 -1.73
N ARG A 189 -1.89 20.43 -0.53
CA ARG A 189 -1.30 21.64 0.08
C ARG A 189 0.21 21.54 0.26
N ASP A 190 0.71 20.36 0.61
CA ASP A 190 2.14 20.10 0.83
C ASP A 190 2.83 19.44 -0.37
N LEU A 191 2.16 19.41 -1.54
CA LEU A 191 2.75 18.78 -2.72
C LEU A 191 3.66 19.74 -3.49
N PRO A 192 4.77 19.23 -4.03
CA PRO A 192 5.65 19.99 -4.89
C PRO A 192 4.88 20.43 -6.15
N ARG A 193 5.07 21.68 -6.55
CA ARG A 193 4.41 22.26 -7.73
C ARG A 193 5.25 22.18 -9.01
N SER A 194 6.45 21.59 -8.95
CA SER A 194 7.30 21.40 -10.12
C SER A 194 6.56 20.66 -11.24
N ASP A 195 6.86 21.01 -12.49
CA ASP A 195 6.31 20.35 -13.66
C ASP A 195 6.81 18.90 -13.78
N ASP A 196 8.00 18.61 -13.27
CA ASP A 196 8.60 17.27 -13.27
C ASP A 196 7.73 16.25 -12.52
N VAL A 197 6.97 16.70 -11.52
CA VAL A 197 6.12 15.81 -10.71
C VAL A 197 4.66 15.81 -11.16
N PHE A 198 4.33 16.50 -12.26
CA PHE A 198 2.97 16.58 -12.79
C PHE A 198 2.33 15.20 -13.04
N PRO A 199 3.02 14.22 -13.68
CA PRO A 199 2.41 12.91 -13.89
C PRO A 199 2.05 12.20 -12.59
N LEU A 200 2.86 12.37 -11.54
CA LEU A 200 2.57 11.81 -10.21
C LEU A 200 1.40 12.51 -9.54
N ARG A 201 1.26 13.83 -9.69
CA ARG A 201 0.08 14.57 -9.22
C ARG A 201 -1.19 14.10 -9.93
N MET A 202 -1.14 13.85 -11.23
CA MET A 202 -2.27 13.29 -11.98
C MET A 202 -2.60 11.86 -11.54
N ALA A 203 -1.60 11.01 -11.34
CA ALA A 203 -1.81 9.67 -10.82
C ALA A 203 -2.43 9.69 -9.41
N LEU A 204 -2.00 10.61 -8.54
CA LEU A 204 -2.61 10.82 -7.22
C LEU A 204 -4.05 11.30 -7.33
N PHE A 205 -4.34 12.24 -8.25
CA PHE A 205 -5.71 12.69 -8.49
C PHE A 205 -6.63 11.54 -8.90
N ILE A 206 -6.18 10.70 -9.85
CA ILE A 206 -6.94 9.53 -10.31
C ILE A 206 -7.13 8.53 -9.15
N ALA A 207 -6.07 8.18 -8.43
CA ALA A 207 -6.15 7.25 -7.30
C ALA A 207 -7.09 7.77 -6.20
N SER A 208 -7.07 9.08 -5.93
CA SER A 208 -7.95 9.74 -4.96
C SER A 208 -9.40 9.74 -5.42
N ALA A 209 -9.66 9.98 -6.72
CA ALA A 209 -10.98 9.87 -7.31
C ALA A 209 -11.52 8.44 -7.19
N CYS A 210 -10.70 7.42 -7.49
CA CYS A 210 -11.05 6.02 -7.29
C CYS A 210 -11.38 5.71 -5.82
N ALA A 211 -10.52 6.09 -4.87
CA ALA A 211 -10.76 5.89 -3.44
C ALA A 211 -12.07 6.54 -2.98
N LYS A 212 -12.36 7.77 -3.44
CA LYS A 212 -13.62 8.46 -3.14
C LYS A 212 -14.82 7.74 -3.73
N VAL A 213 -14.78 7.30 -4.98
CA VAL A 213 -15.90 6.56 -5.59
C VAL A 213 -16.14 5.24 -4.86
N THR A 214 -15.10 4.45 -4.61
CA THR A 214 -15.19 3.15 -3.94
C THR A 214 -15.74 3.27 -2.51
N THR A 215 -15.30 4.27 -1.75
CA THR A 215 -15.81 4.55 -0.39
C THR A 215 -17.27 5.05 -0.38
N GLN A 216 -17.70 5.81 -1.39
CA GLN A 216 -19.10 6.23 -1.51
C GLN A 216 -20.02 5.07 -1.93
N VAL A 217 -19.59 4.25 -2.90
CA VAL A 217 -20.33 3.07 -3.36
C VAL A 217 -20.47 2.05 -2.23
N SER A 218 -19.42 1.80 -1.46
CA SER A 218 -19.50 0.91 -0.29
C SER A 218 -20.45 1.44 0.78
N ARG A 219 -20.42 2.74 1.07
CA ARG A 219 -21.39 3.37 1.98
C ARG A 219 -22.83 3.14 1.56
N TRP A 220 -23.12 3.23 0.27
CA TRP A 220 -24.45 2.93 -0.28
C TRP A 220 -24.79 1.44 -0.12
N ARG A 221 -23.91 0.54 -0.57
CA ARG A 221 -24.11 -0.93 -0.47
C ARG A 221 -24.38 -1.41 0.95
N PHE A 222 -23.64 -0.89 1.93
CA PHE A 222 -23.76 -1.33 3.32
C PHE A 222 -24.97 -0.75 4.03
N ARG A 223 -25.44 0.45 3.65
CA ARG A 223 -26.74 0.96 4.13
C ARG A 223 -27.89 0.10 3.65
N ASP A 224 -27.88 -0.31 2.38
CA ASP A 224 -28.94 -1.15 1.82
C ASP A 224 -28.96 -2.53 2.49
N ALA A 225 -27.80 -3.12 2.76
CA ALA A 225 -27.71 -4.39 3.49
C ALA A 225 -28.29 -4.30 4.92
N ALA A 226 -28.00 -3.22 5.65
CA ALA A 226 -28.55 -2.98 7.00
C ALA A 226 -30.08 -2.80 6.97
N ASN A 227 -30.59 -2.07 5.97
CA ASN A 227 -32.02 -1.84 5.80
C ASN A 227 -32.79 -3.12 5.42
N VAL A 228 -32.18 -3.99 4.60
CA VAL A 228 -32.76 -5.30 4.24
C VAL A 228 -32.81 -6.24 5.44
N TYR A 229 -31.79 -6.23 6.29
CA TYR A 229 -31.76 -7.06 7.51
C TYR A 229 -32.84 -6.59 8.51
N GLN A 230 -32.94 -5.29 8.77
CA GLN A 230 -33.98 -4.73 9.67
C GLN A 230 -35.41 -5.04 9.20
N ARG A 231 -35.69 -5.05 7.90
CA ARG A 231 -37.01 -5.43 7.36
C ARG A 231 -37.35 -6.91 7.52
N ARG A 232 -36.34 -7.80 7.60
CA ARG A 232 -36.54 -9.24 7.80
C ARG A 232 -36.62 -9.63 9.27
N SER A 233 -36.11 -8.79 10.18
CA SER A 233 -36.13 -9.02 11.63
C SER A 233 -37.31 -8.36 12.34
N ALA A 234 -38.18 -7.64 11.61
CA ALA A 234 -39.41 -7.10 12.18
C ALA A 234 -40.38 -8.26 12.49
N PRO A 235 -40.80 -8.47 13.74
CA PRO A 235 -41.85 -9.44 14.04
C PRO A 235 -43.15 -9.00 13.37
N LEU A 236 -43.85 -9.98 12.77
CA LEU A 236 -45.22 -9.84 12.28
C LEU A 236 -46.18 -9.50 13.42
#